data_AF-A0A9W7B887-F1
#
_entry.id   AF-A0A9W7B887-F1
#
_cell.length_a   1.000
_cell.length_b   1.000
_cell.length_c   1.000
_cell.angle_alpha   90.00
_cell.angle_beta   90.00
_cell.angle_gamma   90.00
#
_symmetry.space_group_name_H-M   'P 1'
#
loop_
_entity.id
_entity.type
_entity.pdbx_description
1 polymer ?
#
loop_
_entity_poly.entity_id
_entity_poly.type
_entity_poly.pdbx_seq_one_letter_code
_entity_poly.pdbx_strand_id
1 'polypeptide(L)'
;MGIMMKHIDSFMPHMEIIMRNFHFIVPTMGIFMEHIEALLPTLDKTMPYLDGMAPHFEGMAPSLPKFVPIMDRVIDHLPSIIPRLGDTLVNADAVLDYLGWTVNTPLVNSLEMHGTGSTVVKIGRALGGSSPEKERDFKKQGRRASEVAVSLAQKKKLEDRIVMEGWIKKRSTSAMINSLAGKAWKRKWVVIDVSGCMSIYTNPSKSPQSLRMRWYLGGTKLVPQEVGKSFKLKCPKRGEIKKITHYFRVPKGEKVEAEYNSWITQIKLWDGSASIVKDEGYIHVSDGEDEEEWAGDDEDNEDEEDEEDENDVKERESDIDR
;
A
#
# COMPACT_ATOMS: atom_id res chain seq x y z
N MET A 1 -27.20 16.54 29.52
CA MET A 1 -27.72 15.73 30.67
C MET A 1 -28.89 14.82 30.28
N GLY A 2 -29.85 15.26 29.45
CA GLY A 2 -31.05 14.47 29.12
C GLY A 2 -30.80 13.11 28.46
N ILE A 3 -29.81 12.97 27.58
CA ILE A 3 -29.52 11.69 26.90
C ILE A 3 -28.95 10.66 27.88
N MET A 4 -28.02 11.05 28.76
CA MET A 4 -27.41 10.14 29.72
C MET A 4 -28.46 9.59 30.71
N MET A 5 -29.41 10.45 31.10
CA MET A 5 -30.46 10.09 32.05
C MET A 5 -31.45 9.07 31.46
N LYS A 6 -31.65 9.05 30.14
CA LYS A 6 -32.46 8.04 29.45
C LYS A 6 -31.83 6.65 29.46
N HIS A 7 -30.50 6.57 29.62
CA HIS A 7 -29.74 5.33 29.53
C HIS A 7 -29.07 4.96 30.85
N ILE A 8 -29.45 5.61 31.95
CA ILE A 8 -28.83 5.44 33.26
C ILE A 8 -28.87 3.98 33.72
N ASP A 9 -29.93 3.25 33.39
CA ASP A 9 -30.10 1.84 33.73
C ASP A 9 -29.06 0.95 33.03
N SER A 10 -28.63 1.29 31.81
CA SER A 10 -27.59 0.57 31.08
C SER A 10 -26.20 0.86 31.63
N PHE A 11 -25.97 2.04 32.19
CA PHE A 11 -24.68 2.42 32.77
C PHE A 11 -24.53 1.95 34.22
N MET A 12 -25.63 1.80 34.96
CA MET A 12 -25.63 1.47 36.40
C MET A 12 -24.77 0.24 36.74
N PRO A 13 -24.82 -0.88 35.99
CA PRO A 13 -23.98 -2.05 36.25
C PRO A 13 -22.47 -1.78 36.12
N HIS A 14 -22.10 -0.75 35.37
CA HIS A 14 -20.70 -0.43 35.02
C HIS A 14 -20.16 0.79 35.73
N MET A 15 -20.95 1.39 36.64
CA MET A 15 -20.59 2.65 37.30
C MET A 15 -19.26 2.57 38.05
N GLU A 16 -18.89 1.43 38.62
CA GLU A 16 -17.60 1.26 39.27
C GLU A 16 -16.43 1.51 38.30
N ILE A 17 -16.47 0.88 37.13
CA ILE A 17 -15.42 0.97 36.11
C ILE A 17 -15.40 2.38 35.50
N ILE A 18 -16.58 2.95 35.25
CA ILE A 18 -16.72 4.32 34.74
C ILE A 18 -16.14 5.33 35.72
N MET A 19 -16.46 5.20 37.02
CA MET A 19 -15.97 6.12 38.05
C MET A 19 -14.45 6.04 38.21
N ARG A 20 -13.86 4.84 38.11
CA ARG A 20 -12.39 4.66 38.13
C ARG A 20 -11.71 5.42 36.98
N ASN A 21 -12.33 5.43 35.80
CA ASN A 21 -11.80 6.07 34.60
C ASN A 21 -12.38 7.47 34.33
N PHE A 22 -13.12 8.04 35.28
CA PHE A 22 -13.90 9.24 35.06
C PHE A 22 -13.07 10.43 34.57
N HIS A 23 -11.87 10.59 35.13
CA HIS A 23 -10.93 11.65 34.76
C HIS A 23 -10.45 11.58 33.29
N PHE A 24 -10.45 10.39 32.67
CA PHE A 24 -10.17 10.23 31.25
C PHE A 24 -11.40 10.40 30.36
N ILE A 25 -12.59 10.04 30.87
CA ILE A 25 -13.85 10.10 30.13
C ILE A 25 -14.36 11.53 30.02
N VAL A 26 -14.30 12.31 31.11
CA VAL A 26 -14.88 13.67 31.16
C VAL A 26 -14.44 14.58 30.02
N PRO A 27 -13.14 14.67 29.67
CA PRO A 27 -12.69 15.54 28.56
C PRO A 27 -13.30 15.18 27.21
N THR A 28 -13.62 13.91 26.98
CA THR A 28 -14.14 13.40 25.71
C THR A 28 -15.64 13.11 25.74
N MET A 29 -16.28 13.34 26.89
CA MET A 29 -17.66 12.95 27.15
C MET A 29 -18.64 13.58 26.15
N GLY A 30 -18.42 14.82 25.70
CA GLY A 30 -19.27 15.46 24.69
C GLY A 30 -19.39 14.62 23.41
N ILE A 31 -18.25 14.15 22.89
CA ILE A 31 -18.18 13.36 21.66
C ILE A 31 -18.79 11.96 21.87
N PHE A 32 -18.50 11.32 23.01
CA PHE A 32 -19.13 10.04 23.35
C PHE A 32 -20.66 10.14 23.47
N MET A 33 -21.17 11.24 24.02
CA MET A 33 -22.59 11.46 24.19
C MET A 33 -23.34 11.64 22.86
N GLU A 34 -22.68 12.16 21.81
CA GLU A 34 -23.25 12.25 20.46
C GLU A 34 -23.46 10.87 19.82
N HIS A 35 -22.63 9.89 20.20
CA HIS A 35 -22.67 8.54 19.65
C HIS A 35 -23.22 7.49 20.61
N ILE A 36 -23.77 7.90 21.75
CA ILE A 36 -24.07 6.96 22.83
C ILE A 36 -25.12 5.93 22.43
N GLU A 37 -26.14 6.32 21.66
CA GLU A 37 -27.19 5.40 21.20
C GLU A 37 -26.62 4.23 20.40
N ALA A 38 -25.57 4.48 19.60
CA ALA A 38 -24.91 3.45 18.80
C ALA A 38 -23.89 2.63 19.61
N LEU A 39 -23.36 3.17 20.71
CA LEU A 39 -22.41 2.48 21.57
C LEU A 39 -23.11 1.60 22.63
N LEU A 40 -24.35 1.93 23.03
CA LEU A 40 -25.10 1.20 24.05
C LEU A 40 -25.18 -0.33 23.81
N PRO A 41 -25.45 -0.84 22.59
CA PRO A 41 -25.48 -2.29 22.34
C PRO A 41 -24.14 -2.98 22.63
N THR A 42 -23.05 -2.23 22.58
CA THR A 42 -21.68 -2.72 22.80
C THR A 42 -21.16 -2.46 24.22
N LEU A 43 -21.93 -1.76 25.05
CA LEU A 43 -21.49 -1.26 26.35
C LEU A 43 -20.99 -2.41 27.24
N ASP A 44 -21.81 -3.45 27.42
CA ASP A 44 -21.47 -4.59 28.28
C ASP A 44 -20.19 -5.31 27.85
N LYS A 45 -19.92 -5.34 26.54
CA LYS A 45 -18.73 -6.03 26.00
C LYS A 45 -17.48 -5.14 26.02
N THR A 46 -17.65 -3.82 25.99
CA THR A 46 -16.54 -2.85 26.00
C THR A 46 -16.06 -2.53 27.41
N MET A 47 -16.95 -2.59 28.41
CA MET A 47 -16.64 -2.22 29.79
C MET A 47 -15.47 -2.98 30.43
N PRO A 48 -15.28 -4.31 30.21
CA PRO A 48 -14.10 -5.02 30.72
C PRO A 48 -12.76 -4.47 30.23
N TYR A 49 -12.76 -3.70 29.15
CA TYR A 49 -11.58 -3.14 28.50
C TYR A 49 -11.37 -1.65 28.79
N LEU A 50 -12.30 -1.02 29.53
CA LEU A 50 -12.31 0.42 29.73
C LEU A 50 -11.03 0.95 30.36
N ASP A 51 -10.46 0.26 31.36
CA ASP A 51 -9.22 0.71 32.02
C ASP A 51 -8.04 0.82 31.05
N GLY A 52 -7.96 -0.09 30.08
CA GLY A 52 -6.89 -0.09 29.09
C GLY A 52 -7.11 0.94 27.98
N MET A 53 -8.36 1.26 27.68
CA MET A 53 -8.72 2.22 26.63
C MET A 53 -8.76 3.66 27.14
N ALA A 54 -9.13 3.88 28.41
CA ALA A 54 -9.38 5.20 28.97
C ALA A 54 -8.21 6.19 28.81
N PRO A 55 -6.93 5.82 29.05
CA PRO A 55 -5.80 6.72 28.82
C PRO A 55 -5.65 7.22 27.38
N HIS A 56 -6.34 6.59 26.44
CA HIS A 56 -6.25 6.84 25.01
C HIS A 56 -7.49 7.52 24.44
N PHE A 57 -8.51 7.81 25.25
CA PHE A 57 -9.77 8.39 24.78
C PHE A 57 -9.61 9.74 24.09
N GLU A 58 -8.72 10.60 24.58
CA GLU A 58 -8.47 11.90 23.95
C GLU A 58 -7.98 11.76 22.50
N GLY A 59 -7.10 10.80 22.23
CA GLY A 59 -6.65 10.49 20.87
C GLY A 59 -7.68 9.73 20.03
N MET A 60 -8.57 8.96 20.66
CA MET A 60 -9.65 8.24 19.97
C MET A 60 -10.82 9.14 19.60
N ALA A 61 -11.09 10.19 20.37
CA ALA A 61 -12.29 11.02 20.24
C ALA A 61 -12.52 11.54 18.82
N PRO A 62 -11.53 12.10 18.10
CA PRO A 62 -11.71 12.57 16.72
C PRO A 62 -12.10 11.45 15.74
N SER A 63 -11.70 10.22 16.04
CA SER A 63 -11.93 9.02 15.23
C SER A 63 -13.16 8.22 15.66
N LEU A 64 -13.84 8.60 16.75
CA LEU A 64 -14.99 7.88 17.29
C LEU A 64 -16.12 7.69 16.26
N PRO A 65 -16.48 8.68 15.41
CA PRO A 65 -17.52 8.49 14.38
C PRO A 65 -17.21 7.36 13.39
N LYS A 66 -15.93 7.12 13.09
CA LYS A 66 -15.48 6.02 12.22
C LYS A 66 -15.42 4.69 12.95
N PHE A 67 -15.22 4.72 14.27
CA PHE A 67 -15.10 3.54 15.12
C PHE A 67 -16.47 2.91 15.44
N VAL A 68 -17.47 3.75 15.69
CA VAL A 68 -18.83 3.33 16.09
C VAL A 68 -19.42 2.26 15.16
N PRO A 69 -19.41 2.39 13.82
CA PRO A 69 -19.99 1.38 12.92
C PRO A 69 -19.29 0.01 12.94
N ILE A 70 -18.04 -0.03 13.41
CA ILE A 70 -17.23 -1.25 13.45
C ILE A 70 -16.98 -1.77 14.87
N MET A 71 -17.49 -1.06 15.89
CA MET A 71 -17.21 -1.34 17.30
C MET A 71 -17.52 -2.79 17.66
N ASP A 72 -18.68 -3.31 17.24
CA ASP A 72 -19.08 -4.71 17.47
C ASP A 72 -18.03 -5.74 17.04
N ARG A 73 -17.28 -5.46 15.96
CA ARG A 73 -16.29 -6.40 15.42
C ARG A 73 -14.90 -6.19 16.00
N VAL A 74 -14.62 -4.98 16.48
CA VAL A 74 -13.33 -4.65 17.08
C VAL A 74 -13.26 -5.10 18.54
N ILE A 75 -14.40 -5.20 19.24
CA ILE A 75 -14.49 -5.62 20.65
C ILE A 75 -13.71 -6.91 20.92
N ASP A 76 -13.92 -7.94 20.10
CA ASP A 76 -13.27 -9.25 20.27
C ASP A 76 -11.73 -9.18 20.09
N HIS A 77 -11.24 -8.11 19.49
CA HIS A 77 -9.83 -7.85 19.25
C HIS A 77 -9.20 -6.84 20.21
N LEU A 78 -10.01 -6.16 21.05
CA LEU A 78 -9.54 -5.18 22.03
C LEU A 78 -8.39 -5.68 22.92
N PRO A 79 -8.37 -6.94 23.44
CA PRO A 79 -7.24 -7.44 24.23
C PRO A 79 -5.88 -7.36 23.52
N SER A 80 -5.88 -7.53 22.19
CA SER A 80 -4.66 -7.48 21.37
C SER A 80 -4.29 -6.06 20.94
N ILE A 81 -5.28 -5.17 20.86
CA ILE A 81 -5.11 -3.79 20.37
C ILE A 81 -4.70 -2.86 21.52
N ILE A 82 -5.31 -2.99 22.70
CA ILE A 82 -5.07 -2.12 23.87
C ILE A 82 -3.57 -1.92 24.17
N PRO A 83 -2.71 -2.96 24.22
CA PRO A 83 -1.30 -2.77 24.51
C PRO A 83 -0.53 -1.94 23.48
N ARG A 84 -1.12 -1.72 22.30
CA ARG A 84 -0.54 -0.99 21.16
C ARG A 84 -1.33 0.28 20.84
N LEU A 85 -2.37 0.59 21.61
CA LEU A 85 -3.34 1.61 21.27
C LEU A 85 -2.65 2.97 21.13
N GLY A 86 -1.75 3.32 22.05
CA GLY A 86 -0.92 4.53 21.96
C GLY A 86 -0.13 4.66 20.66
N ASP A 87 0.53 3.59 20.21
CA ASP A 87 1.30 3.61 18.95
C ASP A 87 0.39 3.67 17.71
N THR A 88 -0.77 3.00 17.78
CA THR A 88 -1.73 2.97 16.67
C THR A 88 -2.50 4.26 16.51
N LEU A 89 -2.69 5.04 17.58
CA LEU A 89 -3.45 6.28 17.54
C LEU A 89 -2.79 7.38 16.72
N VAL A 90 -1.45 7.40 16.65
CA VAL A 90 -0.71 8.28 15.73
C VAL A 90 -1.12 8.06 14.27
N ASN A 91 -1.63 6.86 13.95
CA ASN A 91 -2.14 6.49 12.64
C ASN A 91 -3.61 6.02 12.71
N ALA A 92 -4.41 6.51 13.67
CA ALA A 92 -5.76 6.03 13.93
C ALA A 92 -6.61 6.02 12.67
N ASP A 93 -6.58 7.11 11.90
CA ASP A 93 -7.32 7.23 10.64
C ASP A 93 -6.92 6.17 9.62
N ALA A 94 -5.62 5.93 9.43
CA ALA A 94 -5.14 4.92 8.49
C ALA A 94 -5.50 3.49 8.93
N VAL A 95 -5.46 3.23 10.24
CA VAL A 95 -5.85 1.94 10.82
C VAL A 95 -7.36 1.74 10.74
N LEU A 96 -8.15 2.78 10.96
CA LEU A 96 -9.62 2.71 10.90
C LEU A 96 -10.14 2.65 9.48
N ASP A 97 -9.50 3.32 8.52
CA ASP A 97 -9.82 3.14 7.11
C ASP A 97 -9.50 1.70 6.67
N TYR A 98 -8.38 1.14 7.16
CA TYR A 98 -8.05 -0.26 6.93
C TYR A 98 -9.03 -1.23 7.60
N LEU A 99 -9.38 -1.01 8.87
CA LEU A 99 -10.31 -1.84 9.63
C LEU A 99 -11.73 -1.74 9.07
N GLY A 100 -12.23 -0.53 8.84
CA GLY A 100 -13.50 -0.24 8.19
C GLY A 100 -13.64 -0.93 6.84
N TRP A 101 -12.59 -0.93 6.02
CA TRP A 101 -12.58 -1.70 4.78
C TRP A 101 -12.61 -3.21 5.02
N THR A 102 -11.74 -3.75 5.88
CA THR A 102 -11.70 -5.20 6.15
C THR A 102 -13.02 -5.73 6.71
N VAL A 103 -13.66 -4.94 7.57
CA VAL A 103 -14.93 -5.23 8.22
C VAL A 103 -16.08 -5.12 7.22
N ASN A 104 -16.15 -4.09 6.38
CA ASN A 104 -17.21 -3.95 5.37
C ASN A 104 -17.05 -4.83 4.12
N THR A 105 -16.03 -5.69 4.05
CA THR A 105 -15.95 -6.65 2.93
C THR A 105 -17.02 -7.75 3.08
N PRO A 106 -17.73 -8.13 2.00
CA PRO A 106 -18.75 -9.19 2.00
C PRO A 106 -18.24 -10.55 2.49
N LEU A 107 -16.91 -10.76 2.49
CA LEU A 107 -16.27 -11.97 2.98
C LEU A 107 -16.34 -12.12 4.51
N VAL A 108 -16.31 -11.04 5.28
CA VAL A 108 -16.45 -11.12 6.75
C VAL A 108 -17.91 -11.38 7.14
N ASN A 109 -18.86 -10.77 6.42
CA ASN A 109 -20.29 -11.07 6.60
C ASN A 109 -20.64 -12.51 6.14
N SER A 110 -19.90 -13.07 5.19
CA SER A 110 -20.03 -14.49 4.77
C SER A 110 -19.23 -15.46 5.64
N LEU A 111 -18.41 -14.95 6.57
CA LEU A 111 -17.63 -15.71 7.56
C LEU A 111 -18.27 -15.63 8.95
N GLU A 112 -19.59 -15.39 9.06
CA GLU A 112 -20.37 -15.88 10.18
C GLU A 112 -20.29 -17.42 10.23
N MET A 113 -19.13 -17.91 10.67
CA MET A 113 -18.97 -19.26 11.16
C MET A 113 -19.83 -19.36 12.42
N HIS A 114 -21.05 -19.85 12.25
CA HIS A 114 -21.75 -20.51 13.34
C HIS A 114 -20.80 -21.55 13.96
N GLY A 115 -20.34 -21.24 15.17
CA GLY A 115 -19.74 -22.18 16.11
C GLY A 115 -18.39 -22.76 15.71
N THR A 116 -17.30 -22.10 16.10
CA THR A 116 -16.03 -22.80 16.39
C THR A 116 -15.96 -23.19 17.86
N GLY A 117 -16.95 -23.97 18.29
CA GLY A 117 -16.78 -24.88 19.41
C GLY A 117 -15.98 -26.09 18.95
N SER A 118 -14.72 -26.18 19.39
CA SER A 118 -13.99 -27.43 19.65
C SER A 118 -14.25 -28.61 18.68
N THR A 119 -13.52 -28.67 17.56
CA THR A 119 -13.42 -29.89 16.73
C THR A 119 -11.98 -30.25 16.33
N VAL A 120 -11.02 -29.96 17.21
CA VAL A 120 -9.64 -30.51 17.08
C VAL A 120 -9.42 -31.77 17.92
N VAL A 121 -10.42 -32.20 18.71
CA VAL A 121 -10.32 -33.44 19.50
C VAL A 121 -11.55 -34.31 19.26
N LYS A 122 -11.69 -34.93 18.08
CA LYS A 122 -12.55 -36.12 17.85
C LYS A 122 -12.50 -36.69 16.41
N ILE A 123 -11.35 -36.70 15.74
CA ILE A 123 -11.16 -37.57 14.56
C ILE A 123 -9.80 -38.25 14.66
N GLY A 124 -9.68 -39.13 15.65
CA GLY A 124 -8.47 -39.95 15.84
C GLY A 124 -8.75 -41.26 16.58
N ARG A 125 -10.01 -41.67 16.72
CA ARG A 125 -10.38 -42.87 17.49
C ARG A 125 -11.34 -43.83 16.80
N ALA A 126 -11.63 -43.65 15.52
CA ALA A 126 -12.63 -44.47 14.83
C ALA A 126 -12.08 -45.53 13.85
N LEU A 127 -10.80 -45.52 13.47
CA LEU A 127 -10.25 -46.58 12.62
C LEU A 127 -8.85 -46.95 13.09
N GLY A 128 -8.72 -48.19 13.57
CA GLY A 128 -7.51 -48.69 14.22
C GLY A 128 -6.30 -48.83 13.30
N GLY A 129 -5.13 -48.87 13.93
CA GLY A 129 -3.88 -49.37 13.34
C GLY A 129 -3.01 -48.33 12.64
N SER A 130 -2.46 -47.37 13.38
CA SER A 130 -1.45 -46.43 12.86
C SER A 130 -0.04 -47.02 12.94
N SER A 131 0.51 -47.44 11.79
CA SER A 131 1.95 -47.50 11.58
C SER A 131 2.50 -46.06 11.47
N PRO A 132 3.60 -45.72 12.17
CA PRO A 132 4.14 -44.36 12.28
C PRO A 132 4.62 -43.75 10.95
N GLU A 133 4.79 -44.54 9.89
CA GLU A 133 5.15 -44.03 8.56
C GLU A 133 3.97 -43.34 7.86
N LYS A 134 2.76 -43.89 7.96
CA LYS A 134 1.56 -43.33 7.29
C LYS A 134 1.12 -41.99 7.89
N GLU A 135 1.40 -41.76 9.17
CA GLU A 135 1.09 -40.50 9.85
C GLU A 135 2.01 -39.34 9.42
N ARG A 136 3.28 -39.64 9.08
CA ARG A 136 4.21 -38.61 8.57
C ARG A 136 3.84 -38.16 7.15
N ASP A 137 3.41 -39.09 6.31
CA ASP A 137 3.02 -38.77 4.94
C ASP A 137 1.70 -37.99 4.88
N PHE A 138 0.74 -38.31 5.74
CA PHE A 138 -0.49 -37.53 5.90
C PHE A 138 -0.21 -36.10 6.40
N LYS A 139 0.69 -35.92 7.38
CA LYS A 139 1.09 -34.58 7.86
C LYS A 139 1.82 -33.77 6.78
N LYS A 140 2.65 -34.42 5.94
CA LYS A 140 3.31 -33.76 4.81
C LYS A 140 2.34 -33.36 3.70
N GLN A 141 1.37 -34.22 3.37
CA GLN A 141 0.32 -33.90 2.40
C GLN A 141 -0.61 -32.79 2.91
N GLY A 142 -0.99 -32.82 4.19
CA GLY A 142 -1.78 -31.76 4.83
C GLY A 142 -1.08 -30.40 4.81
N ARG A 143 0.23 -30.35 5.11
CA ARG A 143 1.02 -29.10 5.01
C ARG A 143 1.06 -28.57 3.58
N ARG A 144 1.35 -29.42 2.60
CA ARG A 144 1.36 -29.02 1.17
C ARG A 144 0.00 -28.51 0.69
N ALA A 145 -1.09 -29.18 1.08
CA ALA A 145 -2.44 -28.75 0.74
C ALA A 145 -2.77 -27.39 1.40
N SER A 146 -2.36 -27.17 2.65
CA SER A 146 -2.56 -25.89 3.34
C SER A 146 -1.73 -24.74 2.76
N GLU A 147 -0.48 -25.00 2.34
CA GLU A 147 0.39 -24.01 1.68
C GLU A 147 -0.14 -23.65 0.28
N VAL A 148 -0.67 -24.63 -0.46
CA VAL A 148 -1.31 -24.42 -1.75
C VAL A 148 -2.61 -23.62 -1.59
N ALA A 149 -3.43 -23.92 -0.58
CA ALA A 149 -4.65 -23.17 -0.29
C ALA A 149 -4.36 -21.72 0.15
N VAL A 150 -3.36 -21.50 1.01
CA VAL A 150 -2.93 -20.16 1.44
C VAL A 150 -2.36 -19.36 0.26
N SER A 151 -1.54 -19.97 -0.59
CA SER A 151 -0.99 -19.29 -1.77
C SER A 151 -2.05 -18.98 -2.84
N LEU A 152 -3.04 -19.86 -3.03
CA LEU A 152 -4.21 -19.59 -3.89
C LEU A 152 -5.09 -18.47 -3.33
N ALA A 153 -5.34 -18.46 -2.02
CA ALA A 153 -6.11 -17.40 -1.36
C ALA A 153 -5.36 -16.06 -1.42
N GLN A 154 -4.04 -16.05 -1.22
CA GLN A 154 -3.21 -14.85 -1.37
C GLN A 154 -3.15 -14.37 -2.83
N LYS A 155 -3.10 -15.29 -3.80
CA LYS A 155 -3.15 -14.95 -5.23
C LYS A 155 -4.47 -14.28 -5.60
N LYS A 156 -5.61 -14.85 -5.19
CA LYS A 156 -6.94 -14.27 -5.41
C LYS A 156 -7.10 -12.92 -4.71
N LYS A 157 -6.61 -12.80 -3.47
CA LYS A 157 -6.55 -11.53 -2.70
C LYS A 157 -5.66 -10.46 -3.35
N LEU A 158 -4.63 -10.86 -4.11
CA LEU A 158 -3.83 -9.93 -4.90
C LEU A 158 -4.55 -9.50 -6.17
N GLU A 159 -5.21 -10.43 -6.87
CA GLU A 159 -5.90 -10.16 -8.13
C GLU A 159 -7.03 -9.13 -7.97
N ASP A 160 -7.80 -9.20 -6.87
CA ASP A 160 -8.86 -8.22 -6.56
C ASP A 160 -8.33 -6.83 -6.15
N ARG A 161 -7.01 -6.67 -6.03
CA ARG A 161 -6.33 -5.44 -5.58
C ARG A 161 -5.42 -4.84 -6.64
N ILE A 162 -5.38 -5.39 -7.86
CA ILE A 162 -4.51 -4.90 -8.93
C ILE A 162 -5.26 -3.84 -9.73
N VAL A 163 -4.73 -2.63 -9.75
CA VAL A 163 -5.22 -1.53 -10.59
C VAL A 163 -4.72 -1.70 -12.01
N MET A 164 -3.44 -2.09 -12.14
CA MET A 164 -2.80 -2.24 -13.43
C MET A 164 -1.69 -3.28 -13.36
N GLU A 165 -1.60 -4.12 -14.39
CA GLU A 165 -0.44 -4.97 -14.57
C GLU A 165 -0.09 -5.20 -16.04
N GLY A 166 1.18 -5.49 -16.30
CA GLY A 166 1.63 -5.77 -17.65
C GLY A 166 3.14 -5.91 -17.79
N TRP A 167 3.56 -6.26 -19.00
CA TRP A 167 4.97 -6.32 -19.35
C TRP A 167 5.52 -4.93 -19.67
N ILE A 168 6.56 -4.51 -18.96
CA ILE A 168 7.30 -3.28 -19.25
C ILE A 168 8.79 -3.59 -19.40
N LYS A 169 9.49 -2.87 -20.27
CA LYS A 169 10.95 -2.91 -20.33
C LYS A 169 11.53 -1.98 -19.28
N LYS A 170 12.37 -2.51 -18.38
CA LYS A 170 13.09 -1.72 -17.36
C LYS A 170 14.58 -1.64 -17.69
N ARG A 171 15.19 -0.47 -17.50
CA ARG A 171 16.65 -0.28 -17.51
C ARG A 171 17.18 -0.11 -16.07
N SER A 172 18.35 -0.66 -15.78
CA SER A 172 18.96 -0.58 -14.44
C SER A 172 19.48 0.82 -14.15
N THR A 173 19.27 1.33 -12.94
CA THR A 173 19.75 2.63 -12.44
C THR A 173 21.27 2.71 -12.39
N SER A 174 21.93 1.66 -11.90
CA SER A 174 23.40 1.58 -11.81
C SER A 174 24.09 1.56 -13.18
N ALA A 175 23.33 1.47 -14.28
CA ALA A 175 23.86 1.38 -15.63
C ALA A 175 24.07 2.75 -16.30
N MET A 176 23.63 3.85 -15.70
CA MET A 176 23.83 5.19 -16.28
C MET A 176 25.23 5.73 -15.97
N ILE A 177 25.80 5.36 -14.82
CA ILE A 177 27.16 5.77 -14.40
C ILE A 177 28.24 5.05 -15.24
N ASN A 178 27.93 3.91 -15.85
CA ASN A 178 28.85 3.15 -16.71
C ASN A 178 28.37 3.15 -18.18
N SER A 179 28.26 4.33 -18.78
CA SER A 179 27.70 4.57 -20.14
C SER A 179 28.34 3.76 -21.28
N LEU A 180 29.51 3.16 -21.06
CA LEU A 180 30.24 2.38 -22.06
C LEU A 180 29.79 0.92 -22.20
N ALA A 181 29.11 0.34 -21.21
CA ALA A 181 28.62 -1.04 -21.31
C ALA A 181 27.13 -1.01 -21.70
N GLY A 182 26.84 -1.04 -23.00
CA GLY A 182 25.50 -1.04 -23.61
C GLY A 182 24.54 -2.11 -23.05
N LYS A 183 24.03 -1.90 -21.83
CA LYS A 183 23.17 -2.87 -21.16
C LYS A 183 21.73 -2.72 -21.63
N ALA A 184 21.24 -3.83 -22.16
CA ALA A 184 19.94 -4.00 -22.76
C ALA A 184 18.78 -3.76 -21.79
N TRP A 185 17.68 -3.26 -22.34
CA TRP A 185 16.37 -3.24 -21.71
C TRP A 185 15.94 -4.65 -21.30
N LYS A 186 15.56 -4.84 -20.03
CA LYS A 186 15.06 -6.13 -19.54
C LYS A 186 13.55 -6.11 -19.43
N ARG A 187 12.87 -7.09 -20.02
CA ARG A 187 11.42 -7.27 -19.87
C ARG A 187 11.10 -7.67 -18.42
N LYS A 188 10.13 -7.01 -17.81
CA LYS A 188 9.68 -7.24 -16.43
C LYS A 188 8.17 -7.20 -16.36
N TRP A 189 7.58 -8.03 -15.50
CA TRP A 189 6.17 -7.95 -15.19
C TRP A 189 5.99 -6.94 -14.07
N VAL A 190 5.21 -5.91 -14.31
CA VAL A 190 4.98 -4.81 -13.38
C VAL A 190 3.53 -4.87 -12.94
N VAL A 191 3.31 -4.65 -11.65
CA VAL A 191 1.99 -4.64 -11.02
C VAL A 191 1.88 -3.39 -10.15
N ILE A 192 0.81 -2.63 -10.31
CA ILE A 192 0.39 -1.55 -9.42
C ILE A 192 -0.88 -1.99 -8.72
N ASP A 193 -0.87 -1.96 -7.38
CA ASP A 193 -2.04 -2.29 -6.58
C ASP A 193 -2.81 -1.04 -6.12
N VAL A 194 -4.00 -1.26 -5.57
CA VAL A 194 -4.91 -0.22 -5.03
C VAL A 194 -4.32 0.54 -3.84
N SER A 195 -3.16 0.12 -3.31
CA SER A 195 -2.44 0.90 -2.31
C SER A 195 -1.39 1.81 -2.93
N GLY A 196 -1.31 1.93 -4.25
CA GLY A 196 -0.25 2.68 -4.92
C GLY A 196 1.12 2.02 -4.79
N CYS A 197 1.17 0.73 -4.47
CA CYS A 197 2.43 0.00 -4.41
C CYS A 197 2.78 -0.59 -5.78
N MET A 198 3.95 -0.23 -6.30
CA MET A 198 4.48 -0.77 -7.56
C MET A 198 5.43 -1.92 -7.26
N SER A 199 5.12 -3.10 -7.80
CA SER A 199 5.90 -4.33 -7.67
C SER A 199 6.44 -4.78 -9.04
N ILE A 200 7.72 -5.15 -9.08
CA ILE A 200 8.39 -5.64 -10.29
C ILE A 200 8.78 -7.11 -10.11
N TYR A 201 8.33 -7.94 -11.03
CA TYR A 201 8.58 -9.37 -11.07
C TYR A 201 9.40 -9.76 -12.30
N THR A 202 10.13 -10.88 -12.20
CA THR A 202 10.78 -11.51 -13.36
C THR A 202 9.81 -12.31 -14.23
N ASN A 203 8.70 -12.77 -13.66
CA ASN A 203 7.72 -13.63 -14.33
C ASN A 203 6.30 -13.28 -13.82
N PRO A 204 5.25 -13.32 -14.67
CA PRO A 204 3.85 -13.09 -14.31
C PRO A 204 3.27 -14.04 -13.25
N SER A 205 3.94 -15.12 -12.86
CA SER A 205 3.47 -16.01 -11.78
C SER A 205 3.25 -15.32 -10.43
N LYS A 206 3.74 -14.07 -10.26
CA LYS A 206 3.68 -13.26 -9.03
C LYS A 206 4.22 -13.98 -7.79
N SER A 207 5.02 -15.04 -7.97
CA SER A 207 5.58 -15.79 -6.86
C SER A 207 6.54 -14.90 -6.06
N PRO A 208 6.64 -15.05 -4.73
CA PRO A 208 7.55 -14.26 -3.90
C PRO A 208 9.00 -14.32 -4.39
N GLN A 209 9.43 -15.47 -4.92
CA GLN A 209 10.77 -15.68 -5.48
C GLN A 209 11.03 -14.87 -6.76
N SER A 210 9.98 -14.50 -7.49
CA SER A 210 10.07 -13.70 -8.72
C SER A 210 10.06 -12.18 -8.44
N LEU A 211 9.69 -11.76 -7.23
CA LEU A 211 9.68 -10.35 -6.84
C LEU A 211 11.11 -9.83 -6.76
N ARG A 212 11.41 -8.76 -7.51
CA ARG A 212 12.73 -8.14 -7.54
C ARG A 212 12.77 -6.79 -6.87
N MET A 213 11.64 -6.09 -6.85
CA MET A 213 11.57 -4.75 -6.32
C MET A 213 10.12 -4.43 -5.98
N ARG A 214 9.92 -3.70 -4.89
CA ARG A 214 8.63 -3.21 -4.45
C ARG A 214 8.84 -1.86 -3.77
N TRP A 215 8.03 -0.86 -4.11
CA TRP A 215 8.04 0.44 -3.43
C TRP A 215 6.69 1.13 -3.56
N TYR A 216 6.50 2.19 -2.77
CA TYR A 216 5.29 3.01 -2.76
C TYR A 216 5.44 4.18 -3.73
N LEU A 217 4.41 4.45 -4.54
CA LEU A 217 4.44 5.52 -5.54
C LEU A 217 4.30 6.93 -4.94
N GLY A 218 3.69 7.08 -3.75
CA GLY A 218 3.56 8.40 -3.12
C GLY A 218 4.89 9.12 -2.93
N GLY A 219 4.95 10.37 -3.38
CA GLY A 219 6.17 11.19 -3.38
C GLY A 219 7.18 10.85 -4.50
N THR A 220 6.84 9.93 -5.41
CA THR A 220 7.66 9.64 -6.60
C THR A 220 7.37 10.66 -7.69
N LYS A 221 8.37 11.39 -8.21
CA LYS A 221 8.14 12.28 -9.36
C LYS A 221 8.18 11.49 -10.67
N LEU A 222 7.06 11.42 -11.37
CA LEU A 222 6.96 10.87 -12.73
C LEU A 222 7.46 11.91 -13.75
N VAL A 223 8.29 11.47 -14.69
CA VAL A 223 8.74 12.29 -15.83
C VAL A 223 8.45 11.52 -17.11
N PRO A 224 7.34 11.84 -17.81
CA PRO A 224 7.04 11.29 -19.13
C PRO A 224 8.15 11.63 -20.13
N GLN A 225 8.34 10.76 -21.12
CA GLN A 225 9.26 10.96 -22.23
C GLN A 225 8.62 10.45 -23.51
N GLU A 226 8.27 11.38 -24.40
CA GLU A 226 7.67 11.07 -25.71
C GLU A 226 8.58 10.17 -26.56
N VAL A 227 9.89 10.42 -26.49
CA VAL A 227 10.87 9.66 -27.26
C VAL A 227 10.84 8.18 -26.83
N GLY A 228 10.32 7.36 -27.74
CA GLY A 228 10.26 5.92 -27.58
C GLY A 228 9.26 5.44 -26.54
N LYS A 229 8.29 6.28 -26.14
CA LYS A 229 7.20 5.97 -25.20
C LYS A 229 7.74 5.37 -23.91
N SER A 230 8.59 6.17 -23.28
CA SER A 230 9.33 5.84 -22.07
C SER A 230 8.99 6.83 -20.95
N PHE A 231 9.29 6.45 -19.72
CA PHE A 231 9.10 7.33 -18.58
C PHE A 231 10.11 7.02 -17.49
N LYS A 232 10.41 8.04 -16.68
CA LYS A 232 11.30 7.94 -15.54
C LYS A 232 10.52 8.13 -14.25
N LEU A 233 10.84 7.33 -13.24
CA LEU A 233 10.33 7.48 -11.88
C LEU A 233 11.48 7.88 -10.97
N LYS A 234 11.41 9.10 -10.40
CA LYS A 234 12.37 9.59 -9.40
C LYS A 234 11.80 9.28 -8.02
N CYS A 235 12.26 8.19 -7.41
CA CYS A 235 11.79 7.74 -6.11
C CYS A 235 12.68 8.32 -4.99
N PRO A 236 12.11 8.87 -3.91
CA PRO A 236 12.87 9.20 -2.71
C PRO A 236 13.35 7.90 -2.07
N LYS A 237 14.64 7.83 -1.71
CA LYS A 237 15.18 6.68 -0.99
C LYS A 237 14.93 6.89 0.49
N ARG A 238 14.29 5.93 1.16
CA ARG A 238 13.98 6.02 2.59
C ARG A 238 15.27 6.26 3.39
N GLY A 239 15.37 7.43 4.03
CA GLY A 239 16.51 7.81 4.87
C GLY A 239 17.75 8.36 4.16
N GLU A 240 17.71 8.59 2.84
CA GLU A 240 18.84 9.18 2.10
C GLU A 240 18.36 10.32 1.19
N ILE A 241 19.18 11.39 1.08
CA ILE A 241 18.94 12.52 0.16
C ILE A 241 19.02 12.05 -1.32
N LYS A 242 19.68 10.92 -1.59
CA LYS A 242 19.90 10.41 -2.95
C LYS A 242 18.62 9.82 -3.55
N LYS A 243 18.10 10.47 -4.60
CA LYS A 243 16.96 10.01 -5.39
C LYS A 243 17.38 8.85 -6.31
N ILE A 244 16.59 7.77 -6.34
CA ILE A 244 16.79 6.65 -7.28
C ILE A 244 15.91 6.88 -8.51
N THR A 245 16.48 6.85 -9.72
CA THR A 245 15.73 7.13 -10.96
C THR A 245 15.50 5.87 -11.81
N HIS A 246 14.34 5.25 -11.75
CA HIS A 246 14.01 4.08 -12.57
C HIS A 246 13.53 4.46 -13.97
N TYR A 247 13.99 3.73 -14.99
CA TYR A 247 13.64 3.97 -16.39
C TYR A 247 12.79 2.82 -16.93
N PHE A 248 11.66 3.18 -17.53
CA PHE A 248 10.67 2.26 -18.07
C PHE A 248 10.36 2.60 -19.52
N ARG A 249 10.03 1.57 -20.30
CA ARG A 249 9.62 1.70 -21.70
C ARG A 249 8.55 0.68 -22.02
N VAL A 250 7.47 1.13 -22.65
CA VAL A 250 6.40 0.26 -23.10
C VAL A 250 6.91 -0.60 -24.27
N PRO A 251 6.62 -1.92 -24.32
CA PRO A 251 7.01 -2.76 -25.44
C PRO A 251 6.42 -2.23 -26.76
N LYS A 252 7.17 -2.34 -27.87
CA LYS A 252 6.67 -1.97 -29.21
C LYS A 252 5.50 -2.89 -29.61
N GLY A 253 4.46 -2.32 -30.24
CA GLY A 253 3.23 -2.99 -30.67
C GLY A 253 2.21 -1.98 -31.23
N GLU A 254 1.09 -2.46 -31.77
CA GLU A 254 0.06 -1.59 -32.36
C GLU A 254 -0.63 -0.67 -31.34
N LYS A 255 -0.62 -1.04 -30.05
CA LYS A 255 -1.27 -0.32 -28.95
C LYS A 255 -0.30 0.40 -28.01
N VAL A 256 0.93 0.69 -28.45
CA VAL A 256 1.96 1.31 -27.60
C VAL A 256 1.48 2.62 -26.98
N GLU A 257 0.82 3.47 -27.76
CA GLU A 257 0.35 4.78 -27.30
C GLU A 257 -0.69 4.64 -26.19
N ALA A 258 -1.69 3.81 -26.41
CA ALA A 258 -2.76 3.57 -25.44
C ALA A 258 -2.21 2.93 -24.15
N GLU A 259 -1.31 1.95 -24.27
CA GLU A 259 -0.65 1.35 -23.11
C GLU A 259 0.21 2.38 -22.36
N TYR A 260 0.98 3.19 -23.08
CA TYR A 260 1.80 4.26 -22.51
C TYR A 260 0.96 5.25 -21.70
N ASN A 261 -0.09 5.81 -22.30
CA ASN A 261 -0.98 6.75 -21.64
C ASN A 261 -1.67 6.10 -20.45
N SER A 262 -2.09 4.84 -20.55
CA SER A 262 -2.66 4.10 -19.44
C SER A 262 -1.70 4.01 -18.25
N TRP A 263 -0.43 3.65 -18.47
CA TRP A 263 0.59 3.62 -17.42
C TRP A 263 0.83 5.01 -16.81
N ILE A 264 0.96 6.05 -17.62
CA ILE A 264 1.18 7.43 -17.15
C ILE A 264 0.00 7.90 -16.29
N THR A 265 -1.23 7.75 -16.78
CA THR A 265 -2.45 8.13 -16.04
C THR A 265 -2.53 7.40 -14.71
N GLN A 266 -2.32 6.08 -14.69
CA GLN A 266 -2.39 5.32 -13.44
C GLN A 266 -1.30 5.71 -12.45
N ILE A 267 -0.10 6.06 -12.89
CA ILE A 267 0.97 6.50 -11.99
C ILE A 267 0.72 7.92 -11.48
N LYS A 268 0.23 8.83 -12.32
CA LYS A 268 -0.12 10.22 -11.94
C LYS A 268 -1.16 10.27 -10.82
N LEU A 269 -2.07 9.30 -10.76
CA LEU A 269 -3.04 9.22 -9.65
C LEU A 269 -2.38 9.07 -8.27
N TRP A 270 -1.11 8.62 -8.20
CA TRP A 270 -0.40 8.33 -6.95
C TRP A 270 0.80 9.24 -6.68
N ASP A 271 1.30 9.99 -7.67
CA ASP A 271 2.47 10.87 -7.47
C ASP A 271 2.14 12.18 -6.75
N GLY A 272 0.84 12.42 -6.48
CA GLY A 272 0.35 13.63 -5.82
C GLY A 272 0.28 14.85 -6.75
N SER A 273 0.62 14.70 -8.04
CA SER A 273 0.44 15.77 -9.04
C SER A 273 -0.99 15.84 -9.58
N ALA A 274 -1.76 14.77 -9.44
CA ALA A 274 -3.18 14.80 -9.73
C ALA A 274 -3.96 15.32 -8.50
N SER A 275 -4.49 16.54 -8.61
CA SER A 275 -5.53 17.05 -7.71
C SER A 275 -6.76 16.16 -7.83
N ILE A 276 -6.97 15.24 -6.88
CA ILE A 276 -8.19 14.44 -6.85
C ILE A 276 -9.31 15.36 -6.34
N VAL A 277 -10.01 16.04 -7.24
CA VAL A 277 -11.27 16.71 -6.91
C VAL A 277 -12.32 15.62 -6.74
N LYS A 278 -12.64 15.29 -5.48
CA LYS A 278 -13.76 14.40 -5.17
C LYS A 278 -15.06 15.21 -5.23
N ASP A 279 -15.61 15.35 -6.42
CA ASP A 279 -17.03 15.68 -6.56
C ASP A 279 -17.85 14.39 -6.67
N GLU A 280 -19.04 14.43 -6.09
CA GLU A 280 -19.94 13.29 -5.85
C GLU A 280 -20.14 12.39 -7.08
N GLY A 281 -19.36 11.31 -7.15
CA GLY A 281 -19.65 10.14 -7.99
C GLY A 281 -18.83 9.92 -9.26
N TYR A 282 -17.92 10.83 -9.67
CA TYR A 282 -17.04 10.61 -10.83
C TYR A 282 -15.62 11.14 -10.61
N ILE A 283 -14.62 10.32 -10.93
CA ILE A 283 -13.20 10.71 -10.91
C ILE A 283 -12.92 11.54 -12.16
N HIS A 284 -12.86 12.87 -12.01
CA HIS A 284 -12.31 13.76 -13.03
C HIS A 284 -10.84 14.03 -12.72
N VAL A 285 -9.97 13.77 -13.70
CA VAL A 285 -8.57 14.21 -13.67
C VAL A 285 -8.55 15.57 -14.37
N SER A 286 -8.40 16.65 -13.60
CA SER A 286 -8.13 17.98 -14.16
C SER A 286 -6.61 18.17 -14.27
N ASP A 287 -6.13 18.54 -15.45
CA ASP A 287 -4.75 19.01 -15.62
C ASP A 287 -4.66 20.39 -14.94
N GLY A 288 -4.20 20.40 -13.69
CA GLY A 288 -3.85 21.64 -12.98
C GLY A 288 -2.54 22.17 -13.56
N GLU A 289 -2.64 23.19 -14.41
CA GLU A 289 -1.51 23.99 -14.86
C GLU A 289 -1.05 24.88 -13.71
N ASP A 290 -0.27 24.32 -12.78
CA ASP A 290 0.57 25.12 -11.90
C ASP A 290 1.80 25.55 -12.72
N GLU A 291 1.65 26.65 -13.47
CA GLU A 291 2.76 27.41 -14.04
C GLU A 291 3.60 28.01 -12.90
N GLU A 292 4.51 27.21 -12.32
CA GLU A 292 5.65 27.77 -11.60
C GLU A 292 6.60 28.40 -12.63
N GLU A 293 6.41 29.71 -12.80
CA GLU A 293 7.29 30.66 -13.48
C GLU A 293 8.68 30.65 -12.82
N TRP A 294 9.56 29.77 -13.30
CA TRP A 294 10.98 29.79 -12.93
C TRP A 294 11.67 30.87 -13.75
N ALA A 295 11.97 31.99 -13.10
CA ALA A 295 12.83 33.06 -13.60
C ALA A 295 14.14 32.47 -14.14
N GLY A 296 14.44 32.80 -15.40
CA GLY A 296 15.69 32.48 -16.04
C GLY A 296 16.81 33.38 -15.53
N ASP A 297 17.88 32.76 -15.04
CA ASP A 297 19.22 33.35 -15.00
C ASP A 297 20.01 32.74 -16.15
N ASP A 298 19.77 33.27 -17.36
CA ASP A 298 20.68 33.16 -18.49
C ASP A 298 21.67 34.33 -18.37
N GLU A 299 22.79 34.12 -17.68
CA GLU A 299 23.97 34.98 -17.81
C GLU A 299 24.89 34.37 -18.87
N ASP A 300 24.82 34.97 -20.07
CA ASP A 300 25.94 35.47 -20.86
C ASP A 300 27.27 34.70 -20.75
N ASN A 301 27.58 33.96 -21.81
CA ASN A 301 28.97 33.82 -22.27
C ASN A 301 28.93 33.74 -23.80
N GLU A 302 28.81 34.93 -24.38
CA GLU A 302 29.16 35.24 -25.75
C GLU A 302 30.69 35.17 -25.93
N ASP A 303 31.07 34.83 -27.16
CA ASP A 303 32.31 35.22 -27.85
C ASP A 303 33.63 34.57 -27.42
N GLU A 304 34.09 33.64 -28.27
CA GLU A 304 35.42 33.71 -28.89
C GLU A 304 35.40 32.78 -30.12
N GLU A 305 34.91 33.31 -31.24
CA GLU A 305 35.45 32.95 -32.56
C GLU A 305 36.87 33.51 -32.62
N ASP A 306 37.85 32.72 -33.02
CA ASP A 306 38.88 33.19 -33.96
C ASP A 306 39.79 32.07 -34.48
N GLU A 307 39.92 32.13 -35.80
CA GLU A 307 41.10 31.84 -36.61
C GLU A 307 41.43 30.41 -37.05
N GLU A 308 41.13 30.24 -38.34
CA GLU A 308 41.73 29.39 -39.35
C GLU A 308 43.24 29.22 -39.21
N ASP A 309 43.72 27.98 -39.33
CA ASP A 309 45.08 27.68 -39.77
C ASP A 309 45.01 26.53 -40.80
N GLU A 310 44.76 26.91 -42.05
CA GLU A 310 45.28 26.18 -43.20
C GLU A 310 46.79 26.41 -43.25
N ASN A 311 47.60 25.37 -43.03
CA ASN A 311 48.82 25.17 -43.82
C ASN A 311 49.47 23.79 -43.63
N ASP A 312 49.66 23.16 -44.79
CA ASP A 312 50.84 22.47 -45.26
C ASP A 312 51.35 21.14 -44.64
N VAL A 313 51.21 20.11 -45.49
CA VAL A 313 52.31 19.29 -46.04
C VAL A 313 53.22 18.58 -45.03
N LYS A 314 53.11 17.24 -45.01
CA LYS A 314 54.26 16.38 -45.31
C LYS A 314 53.84 14.95 -45.66
N GLU A 315 54.18 14.62 -46.90
CA GLU A 315 54.47 13.30 -47.45
C GLU A 315 55.02 12.33 -46.39
N ARG A 316 54.45 11.12 -46.35
CA ARG A 316 55.14 9.88 -45.95
C ARG A 316 54.19 8.71 -46.16
N GLU A 317 54.22 8.09 -47.33
CA GLU A 317 54.06 6.64 -47.48
C GLU A 317 54.92 6.20 -48.67
N SER A 318 56.17 5.86 -48.35
CA SER A 318 56.99 4.98 -49.16
C SER A 318 56.73 3.53 -48.74
N ASP A 319 56.71 2.66 -49.74
CA ASP A 319 56.95 1.22 -49.66
C ASP A 319 55.82 0.34 -49.12
N ILE A 320 55.14 -0.36 -50.04
CA ILE A 320 54.94 -1.83 -50.01
C ILE A 320 54.43 -2.27 -51.40
N ASP A 321 55.08 -3.32 -51.93
CA ASP A 321 54.66 -4.21 -53.03
C ASP A 321 54.67 -3.71 -54.49
N ARG A 322 55.80 -3.90 -55.19
CA ARG A 322 56.01 -4.95 -56.22
C ARG A 322 57.27 -4.75 -57.05
#